data_AF-A0AAX1PDP8-F1
#
_entry.id   AF-A0AAX1PDP8-F1
#
_cell.length_a   1.000
_cell.length_b   1.000
_cell.length_c   1.000
_cell.angle_alpha   90.00
_cell.angle_beta   90.00
_cell.angle_gamma   90.00
#
_symmetry.space_group_name_H-M   'P 1'
#
loop_
_entity.id
_entity.type
_entity.pdbx_description
1 polymer ?
#
loop_
_entity_poly.entity_id
_entity_poly.type
_entity_poly.pdbx_seq_one_letter_code
_entity_poly.pdbx_strand_id
1 'polypeptide(L)'
;MLAKKLSVYDIKLVQNHAAKKLSLGFKKNAVKRIGARMDKSNTSSKSRSEVPLDLEKKREWIKYKLKIRGLSLAEIGRKHNISRQVVSTALYRSNPRWEHEIASALDMLPFELWPERYDNLGIPLREVS
;
A
#
# COMPACT_ATOMS: atom_id res chain seq x y z
N MET A 1 -17.94 -3.90 34.60
CA MET A 1 -17.37 -3.00 33.57
C MET A 1 -16.33 -3.77 32.77
N LEU A 2 -16.66 -4.13 31.53
CA LEU A 2 -15.92 -5.08 30.71
C LEU A 2 -14.60 -4.48 30.18
N ALA A 3 -13.49 -4.82 30.83
CA ALA A 3 -12.16 -4.66 30.25
C ALA A 3 -12.02 -5.63 29.06
N LYS A 4 -11.74 -5.06 27.88
CA LYS A 4 -11.67 -5.75 26.60
C LYS A 4 -10.68 -6.92 26.67
N LYS A 5 -11.19 -8.15 26.47
CA LYS A 5 -10.39 -9.33 26.09
C LYS A 5 -9.71 -9.01 24.75
N LEU A 6 -8.46 -8.55 24.78
CA LEU A 6 -7.59 -8.67 23.61
C LEU A 6 -7.32 -10.16 23.39
N SER A 7 -7.76 -10.65 22.23
CA SER A 7 -7.58 -12.02 21.80
C SER A 7 -6.08 -12.35 21.72
N VAL A 8 -5.67 -13.44 22.37
CA VAL A 8 -4.28 -13.95 22.41
C VAL A 8 -3.72 -14.20 20.99
N TYR A 9 -4.58 -14.26 19.97
CA TYR A 9 -4.22 -14.42 18.57
C TYR A 9 -3.63 -13.15 17.92
N ASP A 10 -3.92 -11.94 18.43
CA ASP A 10 -3.49 -10.69 17.80
C ASP A 10 -2.04 -10.29 18.13
N ILE A 11 -1.52 -10.67 19.31
CA ILE A 11 -0.17 -10.27 19.75
C ILE A 11 0.91 -11.18 19.12
N LYS A 12 0.60 -12.45 18.86
CA LYS A 12 1.56 -13.41 18.29
C LYS A 12 1.84 -13.21 16.79
N LEU A 13 0.95 -12.52 16.07
CA LEU A 13 1.14 -12.22 14.63
C LEU A 13 2.12 -11.06 14.41
N VAL A 14 2.17 -10.10 15.35
CA VAL A 14 3.01 -8.90 15.25
C VAL A 14 4.48 -9.23 15.59
N GLN A 15 4.73 -10.11 16.56
CA GLN A 15 6.11 -10.42 16.98
C GLN A 15 6.83 -11.42 16.05
N ASN A 16 6.12 -12.38 15.45
CA ASN A 16 6.76 -13.38 14.58
C ASN A 16 7.14 -12.86 13.18
N HIS A 17 6.53 -11.76 12.71
CA HIS A 17 6.86 -11.18 11.39
C HIS A 17 8.09 -10.25 11.41
N ALA A 18 8.51 -9.80 12.59
CA ALA A 18 9.71 -8.98 12.77
C ALA A 18 10.99 -9.82 12.68
N ALA A 19 11.00 -11.05 13.23
CA ALA A 19 12.20 -11.87 13.31
C ALA A 19 12.57 -12.61 12.01
N LYS A 20 11.61 -12.85 11.09
CA LYS A 20 11.87 -13.57 9.83
C LYS A 20 12.33 -12.66 8.68
N LYS A 21 12.32 -11.33 8.87
CA LYS A 21 12.67 -10.34 7.84
C LYS A 21 14.17 -10.06 7.73
N LEU A 22 15.00 -10.69 8.56
CA LEU A 22 16.46 -10.50 8.61
C LEU A 22 17.29 -11.50 7.79
N SER A 23 16.69 -12.49 7.12
CA SER A 23 17.47 -13.58 6.48
C SER A 23 17.27 -13.81 4.98
N LEU A 24 16.23 -13.28 4.31
CA LEU A 24 16.02 -13.58 2.89
C LEU A 24 16.19 -12.36 1.97
N GLY A 25 17.44 -12.11 1.60
CA GLY A 25 17.83 -11.72 0.23
C GLY A 25 17.01 -10.64 -0.48
N PHE A 26 16.87 -9.45 0.12
CA PHE A 26 16.49 -8.27 -0.66
C PHE A 26 17.74 -7.79 -1.41
N LYS A 27 17.76 -8.00 -2.74
CA LYS A 27 18.86 -7.56 -3.61
C LYS A 27 19.14 -6.08 -3.36
N LYS A 28 20.35 -5.80 -2.86
CA LYS A 28 20.90 -4.45 -2.71
C LYS A 28 21.12 -3.87 -4.11
N ASN A 29 20.19 -3.07 -4.61
CA ASN A 29 20.49 -2.08 -5.64
C ASN A 29 20.77 -0.75 -4.94
N ALA A 30 21.95 -0.67 -4.32
CA ALA A 30 22.54 0.54 -3.80
C ALA A 30 23.92 0.71 -4.43
N VAL A 31 24.01 1.25 -5.64
CA VAL A 31 25.10 2.15 -6.11
C VAL A 31 24.66 2.87 -7.41
N LYS A 32 24.12 4.09 -7.29
CA LYS A 32 24.12 5.22 -8.26
C LYS A 32 23.09 6.24 -7.75
N ARG A 33 23.38 7.48 -7.37
CA ARG A 33 24.49 8.41 -7.63
C ARG A 33 24.57 9.38 -6.45
N ILE A 34 25.77 9.57 -5.91
CA ILE A 34 26.12 10.76 -5.15
C ILE A 34 26.33 11.89 -6.19
N GLY A 35 25.72 13.07 -5.96
CA GLY A 35 25.98 14.28 -6.77
C GLY A 35 24.93 14.64 -7.82
N ALA A 36 23.69 14.90 -7.41
CA ALA A 36 22.80 15.79 -8.17
C ALA A 36 22.02 16.66 -7.17
N ARG A 37 22.07 17.96 -7.40
CA ARG A 37 21.51 19.06 -6.61
C ARG A 37 20.08 18.76 -6.16
N MET A 38 19.80 18.93 -4.87
CA MET A 38 18.43 18.95 -4.33
C MET A 38 17.72 20.22 -4.79
N ASP A 39 16.89 20.12 -5.83
CA ASP A 39 15.75 21.02 -6.03
C ASP A 39 14.57 20.52 -5.17
N LYS A 40 14.51 21.00 -3.94
CA LYS A 40 13.57 20.52 -2.90
C LYS A 40 12.13 21.04 -3.04
N SER A 41 11.70 21.52 -4.21
CA SER A 41 10.43 22.27 -4.32
C SER A 41 9.36 21.69 -5.27
N ASN A 42 9.59 20.57 -5.98
CA ASN A 42 8.60 20.13 -7.01
C ASN A 42 8.13 18.67 -6.93
N THR A 43 8.66 17.85 -6.02
CA THR A 43 8.36 16.40 -6.01
C THR A 43 7.15 16.02 -5.17
N SER A 44 6.76 16.83 -4.18
CA SER A 44 5.64 16.52 -3.26
C SER A 44 4.27 17.03 -3.73
N SER A 45 4.21 18.03 -4.61
CA SER A 45 2.95 18.62 -5.09
C SER A 45 2.35 17.86 -6.29
N LYS A 46 3.14 17.02 -6.96
CA LYS A 46 2.77 16.38 -8.23
C LYS A 46 2.01 15.05 -8.06
N SER A 47 2.25 14.30 -6.98
CA SER A 47 1.65 12.95 -6.78
C SER A 47 0.13 13.01 -6.68
N ARG A 48 -0.43 13.97 -5.93
CA ARG A 48 -1.88 14.16 -5.78
C ARG A 48 -2.58 14.57 -7.07
N SER A 49 -1.91 15.33 -7.94
CA SER A 49 -2.51 15.80 -9.21
C SER A 49 -2.59 14.72 -10.29
N GLU A 50 -1.86 13.61 -10.16
CA GLU A 50 -1.84 12.53 -11.16
C GLU A 50 -2.92 11.46 -10.95
N VAL A 51 -3.47 11.33 -9.74
CA VAL A 51 -4.47 10.29 -9.42
C VAL A 51 -5.85 10.78 -9.85
N PRO A 52 -6.56 10.06 -10.75
CA PRO A 52 -7.92 10.44 -11.15
C PRO A 52 -8.89 10.42 -9.95
N LEU A 53 -9.78 11.42 -9.88
CA LEU A 53 -10.83 11.49 -8.86
C LEU A 53 -11.96 10.47 -9.12
N ASP A 54 -12.30 10.27 -10.39
CA ASP A 54 -13.30 9.29 -10.80
C ASP A 54 -12.85 7.87 -10.42
N LEU A 55 -13.72 7.13 -9.73
CA LEU A 55 -13.38 5.82 -9.18
C LEU A 55 -13.00 4.82 -10.29
N GLU A 56 -13.67 4.86 -11.44
CA GLU A 56 -13.37 3.94 -12.54
C GLU A 56 -12.03 4.24 -13.18
N LYS A 57 -11.79 5.50 -13.53
CA LYS A 57 -10.50 5.96 -14.05
C LYS A 57 -9.37 5.71 -13.06
N LYS A 58 -9.60 5.89 -11.76
CA LYS A 58 -8.64 5.61 -10.70
C LYS A 58 -8.23 4.13 -10.69
N ARG A 59 -9.19 3.21 -10.79
CA ARG A 59 -8.92 1.76 -10.84
C ARG A 59 -8.04 1.38 -12.03
N GLU A 60 -8.38 1.89 -13.21
CA GLU A 60 -7.59 1.62 -14.42
C GLU A 60 -6.21 2.27 -14.37
N TRP A 61 -6.11 3.48 -13.81
CA TRP A 61 -4.84 4.16 -13.58
C TRP A 61 -3.94 3.35 -12.63
N ILE A 62 -4.46 2.80 -11.54
CA ILE A 62 -3.70 1.94 -10.61
C ILE A 62 -3.17 0.70 -11.35
N LYS A 63 -4.03 0.01 -12.10
CA LYS A 63 -3.64 -1.18 -12.89
C LYS A 63 -2.57 -0.82 -13.92
N TYR A 64 -2.72 0.30 -14.61
CA TYR A 64 -1.75 0.79 -15.59
C TYR A 64 -0.40 1.12 -14.92
N LYS A 65 -0.40 1.87 -13.82
CA LYS A 65 0.83 2.21 -13.07
C LYS A 65 1.53 0.98 -12.50
N LEU A 66 0.80 -0.08 -12.13
CA LEU A 66 1.41 -1.38 -11.78
C LEU A 66 2.03 -2.02 -13.02
N LYS A 67 1.31 -2.06 -14.14
CA LYS A 67 1.76 -2.69 -15.39
C LYS A 67 3.06 -2.08 -15.93
N ILE A 68 3.19 -0.75 -15.93
CA ILE A 68 4.43 -0.08 -16.38
C ILE A 68 5.64 -0.39 -15.47
N ARG A 69 5.39 -0.79 -14.22
CA ARG A 69 6.41 -1.26 -13.27
C ARG A 69 6.70 -2.76 -13.39
N GLY A 70 6.05 -3.46 -14.32
CA GLY A 70 6.13 -4.92 -14.43
C GLY A 70 5.48 -5.65 -13.25
N LEU A 71 4.50 -5.01 -12.58
CA LEU A 71 3.76 -5.58 -11.47
C LEU A 71 2.28 -5.78 -11.85
N SER A 72 1.59 -6.61 -11.08
CA SER A 72 0.18 -6.90 -11.22
C SER A 72 -0.46 -7.31 -9.89
N LEU A 73 -1.78 -7.18 -9.80
CA LEU A 73 -2.54 -7.64 -8.63
C LEU A 73 -2.36 -9.15 -8.36
N ALA A 74 -2.13 -9.93 -9.41
CA ALA A 74 -1.85 -11.36 -9.30
C ALA A 74 -0.49 -11.62 -8.64
N GLU A 75 0.52 -10.84 -8.98
CA GLU A 75 1.85 -10.94 -8.37
C GLU A 75 1.84 -10.53 -6.91
N ILE A 76 1.12 -9.46 -6.58
CA ILE A 76 0.89 -9.06 -5.19
C ILE A 76 0.18 -10.19 -4.43
N GLY A 77 -0.85 -10.80 -5.02
CA GLY A 77 -1.56 -11.93 -4.42
C GLY A 77 -0.64 -13.13 -4.18
N ARG A 78 0.15 -13.53 -5.20
CA ARG A 78 1.12 -14.64 -5.11
C ARG A 78 2.17 -14.40 -4.02
N LYS A 79 2.68 -13.17 -3.89
CA LYS A 79 3.64 -12.78 -2.85
C LYS A 79 3.10 -13.03 -1.43
N HIS A 80 1.79 -12.88 -1.24
CA HIS A 80 1.10 -13.04 0.05
C HIS A 80 0.31 -14.36 0.17
N ASN A 81 0.48 -15.29 -0.77
CA ASN A 81 -0.24 -16.56 -0.85
C ASN A 81 -1.78 -16.43 -0.78
N ILE A 82 -2.32 -15.43 -1.48
CA ILE A 82 -3.77 -15.20 -1.59
C ILE A 82 -4.19 -15.06 -3.05
N SER A 83 -5.49 -15.20 -3.32
CA SER A 83 -6.00 -15.06 -4.68
C SER A 83 -5.91 -13.60 -5.16
N ARG A 84 -5.67 -13.44 -6.47
CA ARG A 84 -5.76 -12.13 -7.15
C ARG A 84 -7.08 -11.41 -6.84
N GLN A 85 -8.17 -12.18 -6.70
CA GLN A 85 -9.49 -11.62 -6.45
C GLN A 85 -9.53 -10.85 -5.13
N VAL A 86 -8.89 -11.38 -4.07
CA VAL A 86 -8.81 -10.73 -2.77
C VAL A 86 -8.02 -9.41 -2.83
N VAL A 87 -6.95 -9.33 -3.63
CA VAL A 87 -6.26 -8.04 -3.87
C VAL A 87 -7.13 -7.10 -4.70
N SER A 88 -7.84 -7.64 -5.69
CA SER A 88 -8.69 -6.84 -6.57
C SER A 88 -9.88 -6.21 -5.86
N THR A 89 -10.41 -6.81 -4.79
CA THR A 89 -11.52 -6.21 -4.03
C THR A 89 -11.13 -4.87 -3.41
N ALA A 90 -9.85 -4.66 -3.08
CA ALA A 90 -9.32 -3.40 -2.55
C ALA A 90 -9.52 -2.21 -3.51
N LEU A 91 -9.60 -2.47 -4.82
CA LEU A 91 -9.88 -1.43 -5.81
C LEU A 91 -11.33 -0.91 -5.74
N TYR A 92 -12.25 -1.69 -5.15
CA TYR A 92 -13.69 -1.39 -5.13
C TYR A 92 -14.20 -1.07 -3.73
N ARG A 93 -13.72 -1.78 -2.70
CA ARG A 93 -14.15 -1.64 -1.31
C ARG A 93 -12.96 -1.34 -0.43
N SER A 94 -13.21 -0.63 0.67
CA SER A 94 -12.18 -0.33 1.67
C SER A 94 -11.56 -1.63 2.18
N ASN A 95 -10.26 -1.82 1.92
CA ASN A 95 -9.49 -2.91 2.47
C ASN A 95 -8.09 -2.39 2.84
N PRO A 96 -7.92 -1.87 4.06
CA PRO A 96 -6.70 -1.18 4.44
C PRO A 96 -5.43 -1.99 4.28
N ARG A 97 -5.51 -3.32 4.43
CA ARG A 97 -4.34 -4.20 4.26
C ARG A 97 -3.89 -4.24 2.80
N TRP A 98 -4.82 -4.48 1.87
CA TRP A 98 -4.47 -4.61 0.46
C TRP A 98 -4.26 -3.27 -0.23
N GLU A 99 -4.92 -2.21 0.24
CA GLU A 99 -4.64 -0.84 -0.16
C GLU A 99 -3.19 -0.45 0.16
N HIS A 100 -2.70 -0.79 1.35
CA HIS A 100 -1.28 -0.63 1.71
C HIS A 100 -0.34 -1.38 0.77
N GLU A 101 -0.62 -2.65 0.48
CA GLU A 101 0.26 -3.44 -0.40
C GLU A 101 0.27 -2.92 -1.85
N ILE A 102 -0.87 -2.46 -2.36
CA ILE A 102 -0.96 -1.85 -3.69
C ILE A 102 -0.24 -0.50 -3.71
N ALA A 103 -0.44 0.36 -2.71
CA ALA A 103 0.21 1.66 -2.62
C ALA A 103 1.73 1.49 -2.48
N SER A 104 2.17 0.55 -1.64
CA SER A 104 3.57 0.18 -1.48
C SER A 104 4.21 -0.30 -2.79
N ALA A 105 3.48 -1.09 -3.59
CA ALA A 105 3.93 -1.51 -4.92
C ALA A 105 4.04 -0.34 -5.92
N LEU A 106 3.42 0.80 -5.63
CA LEU A 106 3.47 2.02 -6.43
C LEU A 106 4.37 3.10 -5.81
N ASP A 107 5.11 2.79 -4.74
CA ASP A 107 5.90 3.75 -3.96
C ASP A 107 5.07 4.96 -3.47
N MET A 108 3.80 4.72 -3.15
CA MET A 108 2.82 5.71 -2.69
C MET A 108 2.24 5.31 -1.33
N LEU A 109 1.61 6.26 -0.65
CA LEU A 109 0.83 6.02 0.56
C LEU A 109 -0.64 5.75 0.20
N PRO A 110 -1.38 4.93 0.97
CA PRO A 110 -2.76 4.62 0.63
C PRO A 110 -3.68 5.85 0.59
N PHE A 111 -3.46 6.83 1.47
CA PHE A 111 -4.24 8.07 1.48
C PHE A 111 -3.96 8.96 0.25
N GLU A 112 -2.86 8.74 -0.48
CA GLU A 112 -2.63 9.42 -1.76
C GLU A 112 -3.46 8.80 -2.89
N LEU A 113 -3.73 7.49 -2.83
CA LEU A 113 -4.56 6.79 -3.80
C LEU A 113 -6.06 6.91 -3.47
N TRP A 114 -6.40 6.76 -2.20
CA TRP A 114 -7.76 6.77 -1.67
C TRP A 114 -7.93 7.81 -0.57
N PRO A 115 -7.75 9.11 -0.84
CA PRO A 115 -7.95 10.15 0.18
C PRO A 115 -9.35 10.07 0.80
N GLU A 116 -10.35 9.59 0.07
CA GLU A 116 -11.71 9.40 0.56
C GLU A 116 -11.89 8.27 1.58
N ARG A 117 -10.91 7.36 1.73
CA ARG A 117 -10.96 6.20 2.64
C ARG A 117 -10.13 6.37 3.90
N TYR A 118 -9.36 7.45 4.00
CA TYR A 118 -8.40 7.70 5.06
C TYR A 118 -8.60 9.10 5.64
N ASP A 119 -8.30 9.26 6.92
CA ASP A 119 -8.25 10.59 7.54
C ASP A 119 -6.94 11.32 7.22
N ASN A 120 -6.82 12.56 7.71
CA ASN A 120 -5.60 13.38 7.55
C ASN A 120 -4.37 12.80 8.26
N LEU A 121 -4.55 11.82 9.15
CA LEU A 121 -3.49 11.11 9.86
C LEU A 121 -3.10 9.80 9.15
N GLY A 122 -3.74 9.47 8.02
CA GLY A 122 -3.51 8.23 7.28
C GLY A 122 -4.14 6.99 7.95
N ILE A 123 -5.10 7.20 8.84
CA ILE A 123 -5.86 6.15 9.51
C ILE A 123 -7.08 5.82 8.63
N PRO A 124 -7.36 4.54 8.34
CA PRO A 124 -8.55 4.18 7.57
C PRO A 124 -9.82 4.63 8.29
N LEU A 125 -10.70 5.28 7.55
CA LEU A 125 -12.06 5.59 7.99
C LEU A 125 -12.80 4.26 8.12
N ARG A 126 -13.07 3.85 9.35
CA ARG A 126 -13.90 2.66 9.59
C ARG A 126 -15.34 3.05 9.34
N GLU A 127 -15.93 2.47 8.30
CA GLU A 127 -17.39 2.37 8.21
C GLU A 127 -17.84 1.53 9.42
N VAL A 128 -18.40 2.22 10.41
CA VAL A 128 -19.16 1.57 11.48
C VAL A 128 -20.39 0.98 10.80
N SER A 129 -20.37 -0.34 10.59
CA SER A 129 -21.51 -1.09 10.07
C SER A 129 -22.63 -1.20 11.10
#